data_AF-A0A2G0WHB4-F1
#
_entry.id   AF-A0A2G0WHB4-F1
#
_cell.length_a   1.000
_cell.length_b   1.000
_cell.length_c   1.000
_cell.angle_alpha   90.00
_cell.angle_beta   90.00
_cell.angle_gamma   90.00
#
_symmetry.space_group_name_H-M   'P 1'
#
loop_
_entity.id
_entity.type
_entity.pdbx_description
1 polymer ?
#
loop_
_entity_poly.entity_id
_entity_poly.type
_entity_poly.pdbx_seq_one_letter_code
_entity_poly.pdbx_strand_id
1 'polypeptide(L)'
;MAALKNDVKAFIVQALACFDTPTLVSQNVKHEFDIDVTRQQVEQHDPTKRAGANLAAKWRTLFEDTRKRFREETAEIPIANRAYRLRTLGRMAEKAENSKNMALTAQLLEQAAKETGDVYVNRRVEPDKSLDEEIKRLEIEKRKAELKLIEKGGGNSNAQLLADLIARLPS
;
A
#
# COMPACT_ATOMS: atom_id res chain seq x y z
N MET A 1 16.29 -19.68 -41.32
CA MET A 1 15.48 -18.56 -40.80
C MET A 1 16.36 -17.33 -40.76
N ALA A 2 15.93 -16.19 -41.30
CA ALA A 2 16.75 -14.98 -41.32
C ALA A 2 17.08 -14.57 -39.87
N ALA A 3 18.35 -14.27 -39.59
CA ALA A 3 18.76 -13.83 -38.27
C ALA A 3 18.17 -12.43 -38.01
N LEU A 4 17.41 -12.29 -36.92
CA LEU A 4 16.91 -10.98 -36.50
C LEU A 4 18.07 -10.01 -36.28
N LYS A 5 17.90 -8.76 -36.74
CA LYS A 5 18.84 -7.67 -36.48
C LYS A 5 18.99 -7.44 -34.98
N ASN A 6 20.14 -6.91 -34.57
CA ASN A 6 20.44 -6.70 -33.15
C ASN A 6 19.44 -5.75 -32.47
N ASP A 7 18.92 -4.76 -33.19
CA ASP A 7 17.95 -3.80 -32.64
C ASP A 7 16.61 -4.47 -32.29
N VAL A 8 16.13 -5.35 -33.17
CA VAL A 8 14.91 -6.14 -32.94
C VAL A 8 15.09 -7.09 -31.76
N LYS A 9 16.27 -7.72 -31.64
CA LYS A 9 16.60 -8.58 -30.49
C LYS A 9 16.64 -7.77 -29.19
N ALA A 10 17.25 -6.58 -29.21
CA ALA A 10 17.31 -5.70 -28.06
C ALA A 10 15.90 -5.30 -27.61
N PHE A 11 15.04 -4.90 -28.56
CA PHE A 11 13.65 -4.56 -28.30
C PHE A 11 12.88 -5.72 -27.65
N ILE A 12 12.97 -6.92 -28.22
CA ILE A 12 12.32 -8.12 -27.67
C ILE A 12 12.79 -8.39 -26.24
N VAL A 13 14.12 -8.39 -26.01
CA VAL A 13 14.70 -8.67 -24.69
C VAL A 13 14.24 -7.64 -23.66
N GLN A 14 14.23 -6.36 -24.00
CA GLN A 14 13.80 -5.27 -23.13
C GLN A 14 12.30 -5.35 -22.80
N ALA A 15 11.44 -5.59 -23.80
CA ALA A 15 10.00 -5.72 -23.59
C ALA A 15 9.68 -6.91 -22.67
N LEU A 16 10.32 -8.06 -22.90
CA LEU A 16 10.20 -9.22 -22.00
C LEU A 16 10.73 -8.89 -20.59
N ALA A 17 11.83 -8.14 -20.48
CA ALA A 17 12.38 -7.64 -19.22
C ALA A 17 11.44 -6.65 -18.49
N CYS A 18 10.46 -6.07 -19.18
CA CYS A 18 9.39 -5.23 -18.61
C CYS A 18 8.07 -5.99 -18.35
N PHE A 19 8.11 -7.34 -18.37
CA PHE A 19 6.96 -8.23 -18.12
C PHE A 19 5.90 -8.27 -19.24
N ASP A 20 6.20 -7.76 -20.43
CA ASP A 20 5.32 -7.97 -21.57
C ASP A 20 5.24 -9.45 -21.95
N THR A 21 4.06 -9.90 -22.36
CA THR A 21 3.85 -11.29 -22.78
C THR A 21 4.44 -11.55 -24.17
N PRO A 22 4.92 -12.76 -24.48
CA PRO A 22 5.47 -13.06 -25.81
C PRO A 22 4.51 -12.76 -26.97
N THR A 23 3.20 -12.90 -26.75
CA THR A 23 2.16 -12.54 -27.73
C THR A 23 2.14 -11.04 -27.99
N LEU A 24 2.16 -10.22 -26.93
CA LEU A 24 2.18 -8.76 -27.05
C LEU A 24 3.47 -8.29 -27.73
N VAL A 25 4.62 -8.84 -27.32
CA VAL A 25 5.92 -8.50 -27.92
C VAL A 25 5.96 -8.87 -29.40
N SER A 26 5.42 -10.02 -29.79
CA SER A 26 5.30 -10.42 -31.20
C SER A 26 4.49 -9.42 -32.02
N GLN A 27 3.35 -8.97 -31.50
CA GLN A 27 2.52 -7.94 -32.13
C GLN A 27 3.25 -6.59 -32.23
N ASN A 28 3.93 -6.17 -31.16
CA ASN A 28 4.68 -4.92 -31.12
C ASN A 28 5.85 -4.93 -32.10
N VAL A 29 6.55 -6.07 -32.25
CA VAL A 29 7.64 -6.21 -33.25
C VAL A 29 7.09 -6.10 -34.67
N LYS A 30 5.91 -6.69 -34.94
CA LYS A 30 5.25 -6.53 -36.24
C LYS A 30 4.85 -5.08 -36.49
N HIS A 31 4.33 -4.38 -35.48
CA HIS A 31 3.95 -2.98 -35.61
C HIS A 31 5.15 -2.05 -35.84
N GLU A 32 6.22 -2.21 -35.05
CA GLU A 32 7.35 -1.27 -35.04
C GLU A 32 8.39 -1.55 -36.14
N PHE A 33 8.60 -2.82 -36.47
CA PHE A 33 9.66 -3.23 -37.42
C PHE A 33 9.13 -3.87 -38.70
N ASP A 34 7.81 -4.06 -38.84
CA ASP A 34 7.16 -4.80 -39.93
C ASP A 34 7.73 -6.23 -40.12
N ILE A 35 8.13 -6.87 -39.01
CA ILE A 35 8.68 -8.23 -39.01
C ILE A 35 7.72 -9.17 -38.28
N ASP A 36 7.30 -10.23 -38.97
CA ASP A 36 6.54 -11.30 -38.36
C ASP A 36 7.47 -12.23 -37.58
N VAL A 37 7.35 -12.19 -36.25
CA VAL A 37 8.04 -13.12 -35.33
C VAL A 37 7.00 -13.96 -34.59
N THR A 38 7.24 -15.27 -34.49
CA THR A 38 6.33 -16.13 -33.72
C THR A 38 6.55 -15.95 -32.22
N ARG A 39 5.52 -16.24 -31.41
CA ARG A 39 5.64 -16.25 -29.95
C ARG A 39 6.79 -17.15 -29.47
N GLN A 40 7.02 -18.31 -30.13
CA GLN A 40 8.08 -19.24 -29.74
C GLN A 40 9.47 -18.68 -30.03
N GLN A 41 9.62 -17.85 -31.08
CA GLN A 41 10.88 -17.16 -31.35
C GLN A 41 11.13 -16.08 -30.30
N VAL A 42 10.09 -15.34 -29.92
CA VAL A 42 10.17 -14.34 -28.84
C VAL A 42 10.59 -14.99 -27.52
N GLU A 43 10.04 -16.15 -27.16
CA GLU A 43 10.41 -16.88 -25.93
C GLU A 43 11.89 -17.29 -25.85
N GLN A 44 12.58 -17.45 -26.99
CA GLN A 44 14.03 -17.75 -27.01
C GLN A 44 14.89 -16.58 -26.51
N HIS A 45 14.31 -15.38 -26.43
CA HIS A 45 14.95 -14.18 -25.92
C HIS A 45 14.67 -13.93 -24.43
N ASP A 46 13.93 -14.82 -23.76
CA ASP A 46 13.70 -14.77 -22.32
C ASP A 46 14.63 -15.77 -21.59
N PRO A 47 15.66 -15.31 -20.86
CA PRO A 47 16.58 -16.19 -20.14
C PRO A 47 15.94 -16.94 -18.97
N THR A 48 14.74 -16.54 -18.52
CA THR A 48 13.99 -17.21 -17.45
C THR A 48 13.22 -18.44 -17.96
N LYS A 49 13.10 -18.61 -19.28
CA LYS A 49 12.39 -19.72 -19.91
C LYS A 49 13.39 -20.76 -20.44
N ARG A 50 12.91 -22.01 -20.52
CA ARG A 50 13.69 -23.11 -21.13
C ARG A 50 14.11 -22.79 -22.56
N ALA A 51 13.26 -22.11 -23.33
CA ALA A 51 13.57 -21.71 -24.71
C ALA A 51 14.76 -20.75 -24.82
N GLY A 52 14.98 -19.90 -23.81
CA GLY A 52 16.12 -18.97 -23.75
C GLY A 52 17.33 -19.52 -22.99
N ALA A 53 17.38 -20.82 -22.69
CA ALA A 53 18.49 -21.43 -21.95
C ALA A 53 19.86 -21.28 -22.64
N ASN A 54 19.89 -21.07 -23.96
CA ASN A 54 21.12 -20.84 -24.74
C ASN A 54 21.29 -19.37 -25.20
N LEU A 55 20.57 -18.44 -24.59
CA LEU A 55 20.68 -17.01 -24.92
C LEU A 55 22.09 -16.50 -24.63
N ALA A 56 22.67 -15.74 -25.56
CA ALA A 56 24.03 -15.21 -25.43
C ALA A 56 24.16 -14.26 -24.23
N ALA A 57 25.34 -14.24 -23.59
CA ALA A 57 25.60 -13.48 -22.37
C ALA A 57 25.19 -12.00 -22.47
N LYS A 58 25.50 -11.33 -23.58
CA LYS A 58 25.12 -9.94 -23.85
C LYS A 58 23.63 -9.67 -23.62
N TRP A 59 22.76 -10.56 -24.11
CA TRP A 59 21.31 -10.39 -24.01
C TRP A 59 20.79 -10.71 -22.62
N ARG A 60 21.43 -11.65 -21.90
CA ARG A 60 21.10 -11.90 -20.49
C ARG A 60 21.42 -10.69 -19.62
N THR A 61 22.60 -10.09 -19.81
CA THR A 61 22.96 -8.86 -19.09
C THR A 61 21.96 -7.75 -19.38
N LEU A 62 21.60 -7.52 -20.64
CA LEU A 62 20.58 -6.53 -21.00
C LEU A 62 19.23 -6.82 -20.34
N PHE A 63 18.80 -8.08 -20.32
CA PHE A 63 17.55 -8.49 -19.68
C PHE A 63 17.55 -8.19 -18.19
N GLU A 64 18.58 -8.64 -17.46
CA GLU A 64 18.66 -8.46 -16.01
C GLU A 64 18.81 -6.99 -15.62
N ASP A 65 19.63 -6.22 -16.34
CA ASP A 65 19.78 -4.78 -16.12
C ASP A 65 18.47 -4.04 -16.35
N THR A 66 17.76 -4.35 -17.44
CA THR A 66 16.46 -3.74 -17.76
C THR A 66 15.41 -4.14 -16.73
N ARG A 67 15.36 -5.42 -16.32
CA ARG A 67 14.45 -5.92 -15.29
C ARG A 67 14.67 -5.22 -13.96
N LYS A 68 15.94 -5.06 -13.58
CA LYS A 68 16.32 -4.38 -12.35
C LYS A 68 15.85 -2.93 -12.38
N ARG A 69 16.15 -2.19 -13.44
CA ARG A 69 15.68 -0.81 -13.64
C ARG A 69 14.16 -0.72 -13.58
N PHE A 70 13.44 -1.56 -14.32
CA PHE A 70 11.97 -1.56 -14.31
C PHE A 70 11.37 -1.76 -12.90
N ARG A 71 12.02 -2.58 -12.06
CA ARG A 71 11.58 -2.80 -10.67
C ARG A 71 11.93 -1.65 -9.74
N GLU A 72 13.07 -1.00 -9.94
CA GLU A 72 13.59 0.06 -9.06
C GLU A 72 13.02 1.45 -9.43
N GLU A 73 12.79 1.72 -10.71
CA GLU A 73 12.37 3.02 -11.26
C GLU A 73 10.83 3.17 -11.31
N THR A 74 10.10 2.60 -10.36
CA THR A 74 8.62 2.75 -10.29
C THR A 74 8.20 4.21 -10.08
N ALA A 75 9.10 5.06 -9.57
CA ALA A 75 8.86 6.47 -9.28
C ALA A 75 8.52 7.31 -10.53
N GLU A 76 8.96 6.91 -11.72
CA GLU A 76 8.69 7.64 -12.96
C GLU A 76 7.29 7.37 -13.52
N ILE A 77 6.64 6.26 -13.11
CA ILE A 77 5.30 5.92 -13.59
C ILE A 77 4.28 6.85 -12.92
N PRO A 78 3.55 7.70 -13.66
CA PRO A 78 2.68 8.70 -13.05
C PRO A 78 1.63 8.10 -12.10
N ILE A 79 1.09 6.92 -12.43
CA ILE A 79 0.10 6.23 -11.59
C ILE A 79 0.67 5.79 -10.23
N ALA A 80 1.99 5.65 -10.09
CA ALA A 80 2.61 5.36 -8.80
C ALA A 80 2.52 6.57 -7.84
N ASN A 81 2.44 7.78 -8.38
CA ASN A 81 2.37 9.01 -7.59
C ASN A 81 0.94 9.32 -7.12
N ARG A 82 0.76 9.52 -5.80
CA ARG A 82 -0.54 9.87 -5.20
C ARG A 82 -1.16 11.13 -5.80
N ALA A 83 -0.35 12.17 -6.03
CA ALA A 83 -0.86 13.44 -6.56
C ALA A 83 -1.46 13.28 -7.97
N TYR A 84 -0.84 12.43 -8.80
CA TYR A 84 -1.36 12.14 -10.14
C TYR A 84 -2.69 11.36 -10.09
N ARG A 85 -2.77 10.32 -9.24
CA ARG A 85 -4.01 9.54 -9.07
C ARG A 85 -5.15 10.40 -8.56
N LEU A 86 -4.93 11.22 -7.53
CA LEU A 86 -5.94 12.15 -7.00
C LEU A 86 -6.43 13.15 -8.04
N ARG A 87 -5.54 13.75 -8.84
CA ARG A 87 -5.95 14.64 -9.94
C ARG A 87 -6.78 13.91 -11.00
N THR A 88 -6.45 12.65 -11.26
CA THR A 88 -7.20 11.81 -12.21
C THR A 88 -8.58 11.46 -11.67
N LEU A 89 -8.69 11.06 -10.41
CA LEU A 89 -9.96 10.81 -9.72
C LEU A 89 -10.85 12.06 -9.69
N GLY A 90 -10.28 13.25 -9.41
CA GLY A 90 -11.01 14.52 -9.44
C GLY A 90 -11.65 14.80 -10.80
N ARG A 91 -10.87 14.70 -11.89
CA ARG A 91 -11.40 14.87 -13.26
C ARG A 91 -12.48 13.84 -13.61
N MET A 92 -12.34 12.59 -13.11
CA MET A 92 -13.35 11.55 -13.33
C MET A 92 -14.63 11.85 -12.55
N ALA A 93 -14.52 12.36 -11.31
CA ALA A 93 -15.66 12.73 -10.47
C ALA A 93 -16.44 13.89 -11.09
N GLU A 94 -15.77 14.95 -11.53
CA GLU A 94 -16.41 16.08 -12.23
C GLU A 94 -17.19 15.61 -13.48
N LYS A 95 -16.61 14.71 -14.27
CA LYS A 95 -17.28 14.15 -15.46
C LYS A 95 -18.49 13.29 -15.09
N ALA A 96 -18.38 12.48 -14.05
CA ALA A 96 -19.46 11.63 -13.56
C ALA A 96 -20.62 12.47 -13.00
N GLU A 97 -20.31 13.52 -12.25
CA GLU A 97 -21.27 14.47 -11.68
C GLU A 97 -22.02 15.23 -12.78
N ASN A 98 -21.28 15.78 -13.77
CA ASN A 98 -21.88 16.44 -14.93
C ASN A 98 -22.80 15.51 -15.73
N SER A 99 -22.49 14.21 -15.75
CA SER A 99 -23.30 13.17 -16.38
C SER A 99 -24.45 12.68 -15.49
N LYS A 100 -24.68 13.30 -14.32
CA LYS A 100 -25.65 12.94 -13.29
C LYS A 100 -25.51 11.51 -12.75
N ASN A 101 -24.33 10.90 -12.89
CA ASN A 101 -24.01 9.59 -12.34
C ASN A 101 -23.50 9.74 -10.90
N MET A 102 -24.43 10.02 -9.98
CA MET A 102 -24.10 10.29 -8.57
C MET A 102 -23.50 9.08 -7.85
N ALA A 103 -23.91 7.85 -8.24
CA ALA A 103 -23.35 6.63 -7.66
C ALA A 103 -21.86 6.49 -7.98
N LEU A 104 -21.45 6.69 -9.24
CA LEU A 104 -20.04 6.66 -9.63
C LEU A 104 -19.26 7.82 -9.00
N THR A 105 -19.87 9.00 -8.91
CA THR A 105 -19.26 10.17 -8.25
C THR A 105 -18.91 9.85 -6.79
N ALA A 106 -19.84 9.26 -6.04
CA ALA A 106 -19.61 8.84 -4.66
C ALA A 106 -18.46 7.81 -4.55
N GLN A 107 -18.40 6.83 -5.45
CA GLN A 107 -17.33 5.83 -5.48
C GLN A 107 -15.94 6.45 -5.76
N LEU A 108 -15.87 7.41 -6.67
CA LEU A 108 -14.61 8.10 -7.01
C LEU A 108 -14.13 8.98 -5.84
N LEU A 109 -15.06 9.66 -5.16
CA LEU A 109 -14.78 10.44 -3.95
C LEU A 109 -14.31 9.54 -2.80
N GLU A 110 -14.96 8.39 -2.61
CA GLU A 110 -14.53 7.38 -1.63
C GLU A 110 -13.12 6.87 -1.94
N GLN A 111 -12.82 6.58 -3.20
CA GLN A 111 -11.48 6.14 -3.60
C GLN A 111 -10.42 7.22 -3.33
N ALA A 112 -10.72 8.49 -3.60
CA ALA A 112 -9.83 9.60 -3.28
C ALA A 112 -9.61 9.75 -1.76
N ALA A 113 -10.67 9.54 -0.96
CA ALA A 113 -10.56 9.52 0.50
C ALA A 113 -9.67 8.36 1.00
N LYS A 114 -9.79 7.16 0.41
CA LYS A 114 -8.93 6.01 0.76
C LYS A 114 -7.46 6.25 0.41
N GLU A 115 -7.17 6.93 -0.71
CA GLU A 115 -5.81 7.27 -1.11
C GLU A 115 -5.14 8.34 -0.23
N THR A 116 -5.94 9.24 0.35
CA THR A 116 -5.47 10.29 1.27
C THR A 116 -5.37 9.79 2.72
N GLY A 117 -6.29 8.93 3.14
CA GLY A 117 -6.30 8.30 4.46
C GLY A 117 -5.38 7.09 4.62
N ASP A 118 -4.48 6.85 3.66
CA ASP A 118 -3.49 5.77 3.70
C ASP A 118 -4.10 4.37 3.93
N VAL A 119 -5.35 4.16 3.50
CA VAL A 119 -6.08 2.88 3.72
C VAL A 119 -5.38 1.68 3.08
N TYR A 120 -4.58 1.93 2.04
CA TYR A 120 -3.85 0.90 1.28
C TYR A 120 -2.37 0.78 1.65
N VAL A 121 -1.88 1.52 2.66
CA VAL A 121 -0.50 1.34 3.12
C VAL A 121 -0.48 0.27 4.22
N ASN A 122 0.47 -0.66 4.14
CA ASN A 122 0.63 -1.72 5.14
C ASN A 122 1.30 -1.22 6.44
N ARG A 123 1.33 0.11 6.66
CA ARG A 123 1.87 0.74 7.86
C ARG A 123 0.71 0.98 8.80
N ARG A 124 0.60 0.18 9.86
CA ARG A 124 -0.25 0.52 11.01
C ARG A 124 0.31 1.80 11.61
N VAL A 125 -0.39 2.91 11.43
CA VAL A 125 -0.19 4.09 12.28
C VAL A 125 -0.70 3.65 13.64
N GLU A 126 0.21 3.36 14.57
CA GLU A 126 -0.19 3.20 15.98
C GLU A 126 -0.91 4.51 16.34
N PRO A 127 -2.16 4.45 16.86
CA PRO A 127 -2.84 5.66 17.30
C PRO A 127 -1.95 6.39 18.28
N ASP A 128 -1.94 7.72 18.23
CA ASP A 128 -1.15 8.54 19.15
C ASP A 128 -1.60 8.25 20.59
N LYS A 129 -0.81 7.42 21.29
CA LYS A 129 -1.11 6.96 22.66
C LYS A 129 -0.91 8.06 23.69
N SER A 130 -0.47 9.26 23.30
CA SER A 130 -0.19 10.36 24.23
C SER A 130 -1.42 10.70 25.08
N LEU A 131 -2.59 10.81 24.45
CA LEU A 131 -3.85 11.11 25.14
C LEU A 131 -4.31 9.95 26.04
N ASP A 132 -4.17 8.70 25.58
CA ASP A 132 -4.54 7.51 26.36
C ASP A 132 -3.65 7.32 27.59
N GLU A 133 -2.36 7.62 27.47
CA GLU A 133 -1.42 7.58 28.59
C GLU A 133 -1.67 8.72 29.59
N GLU A 134 -2.05 9.90 29.10
CA GLU A 134 -2.39 11.05 29.94
C GLU A 134 -3.68 10.80 30.73
N ILE A 135 -4.72 10.25 30.10
CA ILE A 135 -5.96 9.85 30.79
C ILE A 135 -5.68 8.83 31.89
N LYS A 136 -4.88 7.80 31.60
CA LYS A 136 -4.50 6.78 32.61
C LYS A 136 -3.73 7.38 33.78
N ARG A 137 -2.81 8.32 33.52
CA ARG A 137 -2.07 9.03 34.57
C ARG A 137 -3.01 9.81 35.48
N LEU A 138 -3.92 10.59 34.89
CA LEU A 138 -4.90 11.39 35.62
C LEU A 138 -5.85 10.51 36.45
N GLU A 139 -6.29 9.37 35.92
CA GLU A 139 -7.11 8.41 36.67
C GLU A 139 -6.37 7.78 37.86
N ILE A 140 -5.10 7.41 37.66
CA ILE A 140 -4.26 6.88 38.75
C ILE A 140 -4.03 7.94 39.82
N GLU A 141 -3.78 9.18 39.42
CA GLU A 141 -3.57 10.29 40.35
C GLU A 141 -4.83 10.58 41.18
N LYS A 142 -6.00 10.60 40.52
CA LYS A 142 -7.29 10.75 41.20
C LYS A 142 -7.55 9.63 42.21
N ARG A 143 -7.32 8.36 41.84
CA ARG A 143 -7.46 7.22 42.76
C ARG A 143 -6.47 7.27 43.93
N LYS A 144 -5.23 7.68 43.68
CA LYS A 144 -4.22 7.87 44.75
C LYS A 144 -4.62 9.00 45.71
N ALA A 145 -5.19 10.09 45.19
CA ALA A 145 -5.71 11.18 46.02
C ALA A 145 -6.89 10.73 46.88
N GLU A 146 -7.82 9.96 46.32
CA GLU A 146 -8.95 9.35 47.05
C GLU A 146 -8.47 8.41 48.17
N LEU A 147 -7.52 7.51 47.87
CA LEU A 147 -6.93 6.60 48.87
C LEU A 147 -6.23 7.36 50.00
N LYS A 148 -5.46 8.40 49.67
CA LYS A 148 -4.78 9.23 50.66
C LYS A 148 -5.75 9.98 51.57
N LEU A 149 -6.94 10.33 51.08
CA LEU A 149 -8.00 10.94 51.87
C LEU A 149 -8.60 9.94 52.87
N ILE A 150 -8.78 8.68 52.43
CA ILE A 150 -9.25 7.57 53.25
C ILE A 150 -8.23 7.24 54.35
N GLU A 151 -6.94 7.16 54.01
CA GLU A 151 -5.84 6.87 54.96
C GLU A 151 -5.64 7.98 56.00
N LYS A 152 -5.92 9.24 55.63
CA LYS A 152 -5.85 10.39 56.57
C LYS A 152 -7.02 10.47 57.55
N GLY A 153 -7.81 9.42 57.69
CA GLY A 153 -8.90 9.38 58.65
C GLY A 153 -10.16 10.12 58.20
N GLY A 154 -10.29 10.43 56.90
CA GLY A 154 -11.58 10.76 56.28
C GLY A 154 -12.44 9.50 56.12
N GLY A 155 -12.52 8.70 57.17
CA GLY A 155 -13.31 7.48 57.24
C GLY A 155 -14.75 7.84 56.92
N ASN A 156 -15.26 7.24 55.84
CA ASN A 156 -16.63 7.35 55.40
C ASN A 156 -17.54 7.27 56.64
N SER A 157 -18.39 8.28 56.85
CA SER A 157 -19.21 8.46 58.06
C SER A 157 -19.91 7.17 58.52
N ASN A 158 -20.25 6.28 57.58
CA ASN A 158 -20.82 4.97 57.85
C ASN A 158 -19.92 4.02 58.67
N ALA A 159 -18.60 4.05 58.53
CA ALA A 159 -17.69 3.20 59.32
C ALA A 159 -17.59 3.66 60.78
N GLN A 160 -17.57 4.98 61.00
CA GLN A 160 -17.66 5.57 62.35
C GLN A 160 -19.01 5.26 63.00
N LEU A 161 -20.11 5.42 62.25
CA LEU A 161 -21.46 5.13 62.72
C LEU A 161 -21.65 3.65 63.07
N LEU A 162 -21.04 2.73 62.32
CA LEU A 162 -21.04 1.30 62.62
C LEU A 162 -20.27 0.97 63.91
N ALA A 163 -19.11 1.60 64.13
CA ALA A 163 -18.33 1.41 65.35
C ALA A 163 -19.09 1.91 66.60
N ASP A 164 -19.75 3.07 66.51
CA ASP A 164 -20.57 3.63 67.59
C ASP A 164 -21.83 2.78 67.87
N LEU A 165 -22.45 2.19 66.84
CA LEU A 165 -23.62 1.32 67.02
C LEU A 165 -23.26 0.01 67.72
N ILE A 166 -22.12 -0.58 67.36
CA ILE A 166 -21.61 -1.84 67.96
C ILE A 166 -21.23 -1.62 69.44
N ALA A 167 -20.64 -0.47 69.78
CA ALA A 167 -20.26 -0.14 71.15
C ALA A 167 -21.46 0.07 72.11
N ARG A 168 -22.66 0.30 71.57
CA ARG A 168 -23.90 0.50 72.35
C ARG A 168 -24.73 -0.78 72.55
N LEU A 169 -24.32 -1.91 71.97
CA LEU A 169 -24.99 -3.18 72.21
C LEU A 169 -24.51 -3.75 73.56
N PRO A 170 -25.41 -4.06 74.50
CA PRO A 170 -25.02 -4.76 75.73
C PRO A 170 -24.55 -6.18 75.38
N SER A 171 -23.48 -6.61 76.04
CA SER A 171 -22.85 -7.93 75.92
C SER A 171 -23.78 -9.08 76.28
#